data_AF-A0A6J6SAZ0-F1
#
_entry.id   AF-A0A6J6SAZ0-F1
#
_cell.length_a   1.000
_cell.length_b   1.000
_cell.length_c   1.000
_cell.angle_alpha   90.00
_cell.angle_beta   90.00
_cell.angle_gamma   90.00
#
_symmetry.space_group_name_H-M   'P 1'
#
loop_
_entity.id
_entity.type
_entity.pdbx_description
1 polymer ?
#
loop_
_entity_poly.entity_id
_entity_poly.type
_entity_poly.pdbx_seq_one_letter_code
_entity_poly.pdbx_strand_id
1 'polypeptide(L)' 'MADVVTDDLLDHFIVTATWDDLADTLVDRYAGVASRVVLYYGAAMFDRNPRDYERLGEVARDIVRR' A
#
# COMPACT_ATOMS: atom_id res chain seq x y z
N MET A 1 13.20 -0.79 -21.18
CA MET A 1 12.31 -1.66 -20.36
C MET A 1 11.13 -0.85 -19.84
N ALA A 2 11.33 0.37 -19.33
CA ALA A 2 10.25 1.28 -18.93
C ALA A 2 9.28 1.64 -20.07
N ASP A 3 9.72 1.77 -21.33
CA ASP A 3 8.84 2.15 -22.46
C ASP A 3 7.72 1.14 -22.81
N VAL A 4 7.72 -0.05 -22.20
CA VAL A 4 6.70 -1.09 -22.44
C VAL A 4 5.72 -1.20 -21.26
N VAL A 5 6.12 -0.74 -20.07
CA VAL A 5 5.29 -0.77 -18.86
C VAL A 5 4.84 0.65 -18.60
N THR A 6 3.69 1.01 -19.17
CA THR A 6 3.09 2.33 -18.99
C THR A 6 2.47 2.47 -17.60
N ASP A 7 2.28 3.71 -17.15
CA ASP A 7 1.57 3.99 -15.91
C ASP A 7 0.13 3.44 -15.94
N ASP A 8 -0.56 3.58 -17.09
CA ASP A 8 -1.88 2.99 -17.31
C ASP A 8 -1.90 1.47 -17.05
N LEU A 9 -0.85 0.74 -17.47
CA LEU A 9 -0.74 -0.69 -17.20
C LEU A 9 -0.51 -0.95 -15.72
N LEU A 10 0.36 -0.15 -15.08
CA LEU A 10 0.69 -0.30 -13.66
C LEU A 10 -0.52 -0.05 -12.76
N ASP A 11 -1.34 0.96 -13.07
CA ASP A 11 -2.52 1.35 -12.28
C ASP A 11 -3.54 0.22 -12.10
N HIS A 12 -3.54 -0.78 -13.00
CA HIS A 12 -4.36 -1.98 -12.82
C HIS A 12 -3.87 -2.91 -11.69
N PHE A 13 -2.58 -2.88 -11.38
CA PHE A 13 -1.91 -3.83 -10.49
C PHE A 13 -1.33 -3.21 -9.22
N ILE A 14 -1.10 -1.89 -9.19
CA ILE A 14 -0.53 -1.20 -8.04
C ILE A 14 -1.52 -0.22 -7.42
N VAL A 15 -1.21 0.20 -6.20
CA VAL A 15 -1.87 1.33 -5.54
C VAL A 15 -0.83 2.44 -5.43
N THR A 16 -1.14 3.60 -6.00
CA THR A 16 -0.31 4.81 -5.91
C THR A 16 -1.07 5.84 -5.08
N ALA A 17 -0.49 6.27 -3.97
CA ALA A 17 -1.07 7.29 -3.11
C ALA A 17 0.03 8.05 -2.36
N THR A 18 -0.31 9.23 -1.85
CA THR A 18 0.50 9.83 -0.78
C THR A 18 0.32 9.02 0.51
N TRP A 19 1.18 9.21 1.49
CA TRP A 19 1.03 8.54 2.79
C TRP A 19 -0.25 8.92 3.52
N ASP A 20 -0.68 10.17 3.38
CA ASP A 20 -1.88 10.70 4.03
C ASP A 20 -3.14 10.07 3.40
N ASP A 21 -3.13 9.82 2.08
CA ASP A 21 -4.25 9.25 1.33
C ASP A 21 -4.23 7.70 1.25
N LEU A 22 -3.11 7.07 1.63
CA LEU A 22 -2.91 5.63 1.39
C LEU A 22 -3.95 4.76 2.09
N ALA A 23 -4.39 5.15 3.29
CA ALA A 23 -5.37 4.37 4.03
C ALA A 23 -6.74 4.34 3.33
N ASP A 24 -7.24 5.49 2.88
CA ASP A 24 -8.50 5.58 2.15
C ASP A 24 -8.40 4.87 0.79
N THR A 25 -7.28 5.08 0.07
CA THR A 25 -7.05 4.44 -1.23
C THR A 25 -7.05 2.90 -1.13
N LEU A 26 -6.45 2.34 -0.07
CA LEU A 26 -6.46 0.89 0.16
C LEU A 26 -7.85 0.35 0.50
N VAL A 27 -8.63 1.09 1.31
CA VAL A 27 -10.00 0.71 1.64
C VAL A 27 -10.88 0.73 0.39
N ASP A 28 -10.83 1.82 -0.39
CA ASP A 28 -11.60 1.94 -1.64
C ASP A 28 -11.29 0.83 -2.62
N ARG A 29 -10.01 0.43 -2.73
CA ARG A 29 -9.58 -0.61 -3.66
C ARG A 29 -10.01 -2.01 -3.25
N TYR A 30 -10.02 -2.33 -1.96
CA TYR A 30 -10.11 -3.70 -1.47
C TYR A 30 -11.33 -4.00 -0.57
N ALA A 31 -12.10 -3.01 -0.15
CA ALA A 31 -13.32 -3.23 0.62
C ALA A 31 -14.30 -4.15 -0.14
N GLY A 32 -14.79 -5.18 0.54
CA GLY A 32 -15.66 -6.19 -0.06
C GLY A 32 -14.95 -7.19 -1.01
N VAL A 33 -13.67 -6.96 -1.34
CA VAL A 33 -12.85 -7.85 -2.19
C VAL A 33 -11.93 -8.71 -1.35
N ALA A 34 -11.29 -8.12 -0.33
CA ALA A 34 -10.35 -8.81 0.56
C ALA A 34 -10.72 -8.55 2.02
N SER A 35 -10.55 -9.57 2.86
CA SER A 35 -10.67 -9.44 4.31
C SER A 35 -9.40 -8.93 4.98
N ARG A 36 -8.25 -9.00 4.28
CA ARG A 36 -6.95 -8.56 4.78
C ARG A 36 -5.97 -8.28 3.64
N VAL A 37 -5.21 -7.20 3.77
CA VAL A 37 -4.03 -6.88 2.93
C VAL A 37 -2.77 -7.13 3.76
N VAL A 38 -1.74 -7.71 3.16
CA VAL A 38 -0.50 -8.08 3.84
C VAL A 38 0.71 -7.54 3.07
N LEU A 39 1.62 -6.90 3.80
CA LEU A 39 2.94 -6.54 3.30
C LEU A 39 3.79 -7.81 3.19
N TYR A 40 3.87 -8.39 1.99
CA TYR A 40 4.61 -9.62 1.77
C TYR A 40 6.11 -9.47 2.11
N TYR A 41 6.71 -8.31 1.82
CA TYR A 41 8.11 -8.00 2.10
C TYR A 41 8.32 -7.11 3.33
N GLY A 42 7.43 -7.19 4.34
CA GLY A 42 7.47 -6.32 5.52
C GLY A 42 8.80 -6.35 6.28
N ALA A 43 9.37 -7.53 6.51
CA ALA A 43 10.65 -7.66 7.21
C ALA A 43 11.82 -7.01 6.43
N ALA A 44 11.90 -7.28 5.12
CA ALA A 44 12.93 -6.67 4.28
C ALA A 44 12.78 -5.14 4.18
N MET A 45 11.55 -4.63 4.26
CA MET A 45 11.29 -3.19 4.32
C MET A 45 11.77 -2.59 5.64
N PHE A 46 11.50 -3.24 6.77
CA PHE A 46 11.99 -2.83 8.08
C PHE A 46 13.52 -2.76 8.10
N ASP A 47 14.21 -3.78 7.59
CA ASP A 47 15.67 -3.81 7.54
C ASP A 47 16.26 -2.66 6.69
N ARG A 48 15.58 -2.29 5.59
CA ARG A 48 16.04 -1.22 4.68
C ARG A 48 15.74 0.17 5.21
N ASN A 49 14.52 0.40 5.70
CA ASN A 49 14.08 1.68 6.23
C ASN A 49 13.00 1.48 7.30
N PRO A 50 13.40 1.45 8.59
CA PRO A 50 12.45 1.30 9.70
C PRO A 50 11.37 2.38 9.73
N ARG A 51 11.67 3.61 9.28
CA ARG A 51 10.70 4.71 9.28
C ARG A 51 9.53 4.47 8.32
N ASP A 52 9.80 3.92 7.14
CA ASP A 52 8.73 3.61 6.17
C ASP A 52 7.83 2.49 6.71
N TYR A 53 8.42 1.51 7.41
CA TYR A 53 7.69 0.45 8.09
C TYR A 53 6.78 0.99 9.21
N GLU A 54 7.27 1.94 10.01
CA GLU A 54 6.49 2.62 11.05
C GLU A 54 5.29 3.38 10.46
N ARG A 55 5.48 4.11 9.36
CA ARG A 55 4.40 4.82 8.64
C ARG A 55 3.33 3.87 8.12
N LEU A 56 3.71 2.70 7.60
CA LEU A 56 2.74 1.66 7.23
C LEU A 56 1.94 1.15 8.44
N GLY A 57 2.57 1.12 9.63
CA GLY A 57 1.89 0.83 10.88
C GLY A 57 0.88 1.91 11.30
N GLU A 58 1.09 3.17 10.93
CA GLU A 58 0.09 4.25 11.10
C GLU A 58 -1.08 4.07 10.14
N VAL A 59 -0.80 3.83 8.86
CA VAL A 59 -1.81 3.51 7.84
C VAL A 59 -2.67 2.32 8.25
N ALA A 60 -2.06 1.23 8.72
CA ALA A 60 -2.78 0.06 9.20
C ALA A 60 -3.67 0.36 10.41
N ARG A 61 -3.20 1.20 11.35
CA ARG A 61 -4.01 1.65 12.50
C ARG A 61 -5.21 2.48 12.05
N ASP A 62 -5.03 3.35 11.06
CA ASP A 62 -6.12 4.17 10.54
C ASP A 62 -7.15 3.30 9.82
N ILE A 63 -6.73 2.29 9.06
CA ILE A 63 -7.67 1.34 8.41
C ILE A 63 -8.51 0.60 9.47
N VAL A 64 -7.90 0.13 10.55
CA VAL A 64 -8.58 -0.63 11.61
C VAL A 64 -9.56 0.21 12.44
N ARG A 65 -9.38 1.54 12.48
CA ARG A 65 -10.25 2.46 13.22
C ARG A 65 -11.54 2.83 12.47
N ARG A 66 -11.60 2.60 11.16
CA ARG A 66 -12.78 2.85 10.32
C ARG A 66 -13.80 1.73 10.53
#